data_AF-A0A954JCU1-F1
#
_entry.id   AF-A0A954JCU1-F1
#
_cell.length_a   1.000
_cell.length_b   1.000
_cell.length_c   1.000
_cell.angle_alpha   90.00
_cell.angle_beta   90.00
_cell.angle_gamma   90.00
#
_symmetry.space_group_name_H-M   'P 1'
#
loop_
_entity.id
_entity.type
_entity.pdbx_description
1 polymer ?
#
loop_
_entity_poly.entity_id
_entity_poly.type
_entity_poly.pdbx_seq_one_letter_code
_entity_poly.pdbx_strand_id
1 'polypeptide(L)'
;MPEEYFKPFPLESIQLPLGYREDDLMDLPAEGQRRGPNRYFEHILKQGQWKQGIQGYLASIHFADAMLGKVLDALEAGPHVDNTIVVLWSDHGWHLGEKQHWQKYTGWRVCTRVPLMVRVPPGTPGLESGTVPGVCEKPVNLLSLFPTLLVLCGLPAEAQHDGPSLTPLLGNPQTDWPHCSITYLGDPGSYALSEDRWRLIHYANGEEELYDIPADRYEWNNLANDSGQDQVREALRARAPASFVPKPAPSVASLPQLKWNPLKEETAPPSRPDGNTFDIVLINSTEQPVALFWMNREGEPLPYGTIPAGKQKRQQTRPGAVWLIRSEAGEDLGYFRVDDRAARAIVPGE
;
A
#
# COMPACT_ATOMS: atom_id res chain seq x y z
N MET A 1 1.54 3.93 -23.77
CA MET A 1 1.24 5.37 -23.97
C MET A 1 1.36 5.68 -25.45
N PRO A 2 0.50 6.55 -26.03
CA PRO A 2 0.65 6.96 -27.42
C PRO A 2 1.98 7.68 -27.66
N GLU A 3 2.57 7.48 -28.84
CA GLU A 3 3.93 7.95 -29.17
C GLU A 3 4.08 9.47 -29.05
N GLU A 4 3.03 10.23 -29.38
CA GLU A 4 3.07 11.70 -29.32
C GLU A 4 3.39 12.26 -27.94
N TYR A 5 3.01 11.56 -26.87
CA TYR A 5 3.25 12.01 -25.50
C TYR A 5 4.67 11.75 -25.01
N PHE A 6 5.45 10.93 -25.72
CA PHE A 6 6.88 10.76 -25.48
C PHE A 6 7.73 11.87 -26.10
N LYS A 7 7.24 12.54 -27.15
CA LYS A 7 8.01 13.52 -27.93
C LYS A 7 8.63 14.64 -27.08
N PRO A 8 7.97 15.19 -26.04
CA PRO A 8 8.58 16.22 -25.19
C PRO A 8 9.68 15.70 -24.25
N PHE A 9 9.84 14.37 -24.13
CA PHE A 9 10.75 13.73 -23.19
C PHE A 9 11.74 12.83 -23.94
N PRO A 10 12.62 13.37 -24.80
CA PRO A 10 13.62 12.55 -25.47
C PRO A 10 14.56 11.88 -24.45
N LEU A 11 14.98 10.63 -24.73
CA LEU A 11 15.64 9.78 -23.73
C LEU A 11 16.96 10.38 -23.21
N GLU A 12 17.69 11.06 -24.09
CA GLU A 12 18.93 11.75 -23.80
C GLU A 12 18.76 12.92 -22.81
N SER A 13 17.58 13.55 -22.77
CA SER A 13 17.30 14.66 -21.85
C SER A 13 16.69 14.22 -20.52
N ILE A 14 16.40 12.92 -20.36
CA ILE A 14 15.83 12.39 -19.11
C ILE A 14 16.84 12.57 -17.97
N GLN A 15 16.40 13.31 -16.96
CA GLN A 15 17.08 13.48 -15.68
C GLN A 15 16.63 12.39 -14.72
N LEU A 16 17.56 11.90 -13.90
CA LEU A 16 17.21 11.04 -12.77
C LEU A 16 16.43 11.86 -11.72
N PRO A 17 15.66 11.20 -10.84
CA PRO A 17 14.85 11.92 -9.86
C PRO A 17 15.74 12.81 -8.98
N LEU A 18 15.32 14.06 -8.77
CA LEU A 18 16.10 15.03 -7.99
C LEU A 18 16.33 14.60 -6.53
N GLY A 19 15.44 13.75 -6.00
CA GLY A 19 15.57 13.17 -4.66
C GLY A 19 16.44 11.91 -4.60
N TYR A 20 16.96 11.42 -5.73
CA TYR A 20 17.83 10.25 -5.72
C TYR A 20 19.22 10.58 -5.17
N ARG A 21 19.67 9.76 -4.23
CA ARG A 21 21.03 9.75 -3.70
C ARG A 21 21.44 8.29 -3.44
N GLU A 22 22.68 7.93 -3.76
CA GLU A 22 23.15 6.53 -3.75
C GLU A 22 23.26 5.94 -2.34
N ASP A 23 23.74 6.75 -1.39
CA ASP A 23 23.97 6.41 0.03
C ASP A 23 22.77 6.72 0.93
N ASP A 24 21.59 6.96 0.35
CA ASP A 24 20.39 7.49 1.02
C ASP A 24 19.70 6.55 2.04
N LEU A 25 20.28 5.38 2.26
CA LEU A 25 19.82 4.41 3.25
C LEU A 25 20.74 4.33 4.48
N MET A 26 21.94 4.90 4.42
CA MET A 26 22.98 4.68 5.43
C MET A 26 22.64 5.26 6.82
N ASP A 27 21.83 6.31 6.86
CA ASP A 27 21.39 7.01 8.08
C ASP A 27 20.04 6.50 8.62
N LEU A 28 19.43 5.53 7.94
CA LEU A 28 18.13 4.98 8.32
C LEU A 28 18.27 3.88 9.39
N PRO A 29 17.24 3.67 10.23
CA PRO A 29 17.16 2.51 11.11
C PRO A 29 17.06 1.20 10.30
N ALA A 30 17.20 0.05 10.98
CA ALA A 30 17.24 -1.25 10.31
C ALA A 30 15.96 -1.54 9.49
N GLU A 31 14.79 -1.18 10.01
CA GLU A 31 13.52 -1.33 9.30
C GLU A 31 13.43 -0.40 8.08
N GLY A 32 13.95 0.83 8.16
CA GLY A 32 14.03 1.76 7.03
C GLY A 32 14.94 1.21 5.92
N GLN A 33 16.12 0.73 6.30
CA GLN A 33 17.05 0.05 5.38
C GLN A 33 16.45 -1.21 4.74
N ARG A 34 15.58 -1.93 5.45
CA ARG A 34 14.87 -3.11 4.92
C ARG A 34 13.75 -2.73 3.94
N ARG A 35 13.05 -1.61 4.18
CA ARG A 35 11.90 -1.16 3.37
C ARG A 35 12.30 -0.38 2.13
N GLY A 36 13.47 0.28 2.14
CA GLY A 36 13.99 1.06 1.02
C GLY A 36 14.18 0.20 -0.24
N PRO A 37 15.13 -0.75 -0.28
CA PRO A 37 15.38 -1.53 -1.49
C PRO A 37 14.24 -2.46 -1.86
N ASN A 38 14.01 -2.64 -3.16
CA ASN A 38 13.18 -3.73 -3.65
C ASN A 38 13.70 -4.34 -4.96
N ARG A 39 13.19 -5.52 -5.29
CA ARG A 39 13.60 -6.29 -6.48
C ARG A 39 13.35 -5.56 -7.81
N TYR A 40 12.43 -4.60 -7.86
CA TYR A 40 12.04 -3.95 -9.11
C TYR A 40 13.09 -2.92 -9.53
N PHE A 41 13.56 -2.10 -8.59
CA PHE A 41 14.59 -1.12 -8.91
C PHE A 41 15.91 -1.79 -9.30
N GLU A 42 16.32 -2.82 -8.54
CA GLU A 42 17.48 -3.64 -8.87
C GLU A 42 17.39 -4.22 -10.29
N HIS A 43 16.22 -4.78 -10.65
CA HIS A 43 15.98 -5.30 -11.99
C HIS A 43 16.10 -4.22 -13.07
N ILE A 44 15.50 -3.04 -12.86
CA ILE A 44 15.54 -1.92 -13.81
C ILE A 44 16.99 -1.45 -14.05
N LEU A 45 17.79 -1.34 -12.99
CA LEU A 45 19.22 -1.01 -13.10
C LEU A 45 19.96 -2.07 -13.91
N LYS A 46 19.75 -3.35 -13.61
CA LYS A 46 20.39 -4.47 -14.33
C LYS A 46 20.03 -4.49 -15.82
N GLN A 47 18.83 -4.07 -16.19
CA GLN A 47 18.41 -3.98 -17.60
C GLN A 47 18.85 -2.67 -18.29
N GLY A 48 19.45 -1.73 -17.57
CA GLY A 48 19.79 -0.40 -18.12
C GLY A 48 18.56 0.39 -18.56
N GLN A 49 17.42 0.18 -17.90
CA GLN A 49 16.10 0.71 -18.31
C GLN A 49 15.61 1.89 -17.47
N TRP A 50 16.45 2.43 -16.58
CA TRP A 50 16.02 3.43 -15.63
C TRP A 50 15.47 4.70 -16.30
N LYS A 51 16.21 5.27 -17.26
CA LYS A 51 15.76 6.46 -18.00
C LYS A 51 14.49 6.20 -18.81
N GLN A 52 14.36 5.01 -19.39
CA GLN A 52 13.19 4.59 -20.17
C GLN A 52 11.96 4.47 -19.26
N GLY A 53 12.13 3.95 -18.04
CA GLY A 53 11.08 3.90 -17.02
C GLY A 53 10.60 5.30 -16.64
N ILE A 54 11.52 6.23 -16.39
CA ILE A 54 11.19 7.64 -16.09
C ILE A 54 10.52 8.31 -17.29
N GLN A 55 11.02 8.10 -18.50
CA GLN A 55 10.41 8.62 -19.73
C GLN A 55 8.96 8.18 -19.88
N GLY A 56 8.70 6.88 -19.69
CA GLY A 56 7.34 6.33 -19.73
C GLY A 56 6.43 6.93 -18.66
N TYR A 57 6.96 7.19 -17.46
CA TYR A 57 6.22 7.85 -16.37
C TYR A 57 5.86 9.30 -16.73
N LEU A 58 6.82 10.08 -17.23
CA LEU A 58 6.58 11.47 -17.68
C LEU A 58 5.58 11.54 -18.85
N ALA A 59 5.71 10.66 -19.84
CA ALA A 59 4.76 10.56 -20.95
C ALA A 59 3.35 10.21 -20.46
N SER A 60 3.23 9.38 -19.41
CA SER A 60 1.94 9.04 -18.81
C SER A 60 1.30 10.23 -18.09
N ILE A 61 2.09 11.05 -17.39
CA ILE A 61 1.62 12.30 -16.77
C ILE A 61 1.14 13.28 -17.85
N HIS A 62 1.94 13.49 -18.90
CA HIS A 62 1.57 14.38 -20.00
C HIS A 62 0.29 13.92 -20.71
N PHE A 63 0.13 12.61 -20.93
CA PHE A 63 -1.11 12.08 -21.47
C PHE A 63 -2.31 12.32 -20.55
N ALA A 64 -2.16 12.05 -19.25
CA ALA A 64 -3.22 12.26 -18.26
C ALA A 64 -3.64 13.73 -18.17
N ASP A 65 -2.68 14.66 -18.20
CA ASP A 65 -2.93 16.11 -18.22
C ASP A 65 -3.73 16.53 -19.46
N ALA A 66 -3.34 16.06 -20.65
CA ALA A 66 -4.07 16.33 -21.89
C ALA A 66 -5.49 15.74 -21.88
N MET A 67 -5.70 14.58 -21.25
CA MET A 67 -7.05 14.00 -21.11
C MET A 67 -7.90 14.75 -20.09
N LEU A 68 -7.30 15.24 -19.00
CA LEU A 68 -7.97 16.12 -18.05
C LEU A 68 -8.43 17.41 -18.73
N GLY A 69 -7.57 18.03 -19.55
CA GLY A 69 -7.94 19.21 -20.34
C GLY A 69 -9.22 18.99 -21.15
N LYS A 70 -9.35 17.86 -21.86
CA LYS A 70 -10.58 17.53 -22.61
C LYS A 70 -11.83 17.44 -21.74
N VAL A 71 -11.71 16.93 -20.52
CA VAL A 71 -12.83 16.83 -19.58
C VAL A 71 -13.20 18.23 -19.08
N LEU A 72 -12.21 19.07 -18.77
CA LEU A 72 -12.43 20.44 -18.32
C LEU A 72 -13.01 21.32 -19.44
N ASP A 73 -12.51 21.23 -20.67
CA ASP A 73 -13.07 21.94 -21.83
C ASP A 73 -14.55 21.59 -22.05
N ALA A 74 -14.90 20.29 -21.92
CA ALA A 74 -16.28 19.85 -22.05
C ALA A 74 -17.16 20.34 -20.89
N LEU A 75 -16.63 20.39 -19.67
CA LEU A 75 -17.33 20.97 -18.52
C LEU A 75 -17.57 22.47 -18.71
N GLU A 76 -16.57 23.21 -19.16
CA GLU A 76 -16.63 24.66 -19.41
C GLU A 76 -17.62 25.02 -20.52
N ALA A 77 -17.70 24.21 -21.57
CA ALA A 77 -18.70 24.39 -22.64
C ALA A 77 -20.12 23.94 -22.23
N GLY A 78 -20.26 23.23 -21.11
CA GLY A 78 -21.50 22.62 -20.66
C GLY A 78 -22.33 23.52 -19.73
N PRO A 79 -23.62 23.19 -19.53
CA PRO A 79 -24.52 23.97 -18.67
C PRO A 79 -24.23 23.83 -17.17
N HIS A 80 -23.22 23.04 -16.77
CA HIS A 80 -22.91 22.71 -15.38
C HIS A 80 -21.62 23.36 -14.85
N VAL A 81 -20.95 24.19 -15.66
CA VAL A 81 -19.67 24.85 -15.28
C VAL A 81 -19.76 25.61 -13.95
N ASP A 82 -20.88 26.30 -13.71
CA ASP A 82 -21.10 27.12 -12.52
C ASP A 82 -21.64 26.33 -11.32
N ASN A 83 -21.90 25.03 -11.46
CA ASN A 83 -22.43 24.17 -10.38
C ASN A 83 -21.65 22.86 -10.25
N THR A 84 -20.37 22.85 -10.64
CA THR A 84 -19.52 21.65 -10.55
C THR A 84 -18.29 21.93 -9.69
N ILE A 85 -18.15 21.16 -8.61
CA ILE A 85 -16.92 21.08 -7.82
C ILE A 85 -15.96 20.15 -8.55
N VAL A 86 -14.71 20.57 -8.73
CA VAL A 86 -13.65 19.75 -9.35
C VAL A 86 -12.59 19.45 -8.30
N VAL A 87 -12.29 18.16 -8.11
CA VAL A 87 -11.22 17.69 -7.21
C VAL A 87 -10.24 16.84 -8.03
N LEU A 88 -9.00 17.31 -8.18
CA LEU A 88 -7.91 16.57 -8.79
C LEU A 88 -6.97 16.08 -7.69
N TRP A 89 -6.74 14.77 -7.62
CA TRP A 89 -5.86 14.16 -6.62
C TRP A 89 -5.23 12.85 -7.11
N SER A 90 -4.25 12.32 -6.37
CA SER A 90 -3.69 10.97 -6.56
C SER A 90 -3.85 10.15 -5.28
N ASP A 91 -4.04 8.84 -5.39
CA ASP A 91 -4.16 7.94 -4.23
C ASP A 91 -2.83 7.75 -3.49
N HIS A 92 -1.73 7.76 -4.24
CA HIS A 92 -0.36 7.74 -3.72
C HIS A 92 0.61 8.35 -4.75
N GLY A 93 1.86 8.54 -4.32
CA GLY A 93 3.00 8.86 -5.18
C GLY A 93 3.72 7.61 -5.69
N TRP A 94 4.92 7.77 -6.23
CA TRP A 94 5.66 6.66 -6.83
C TRP A 94 7.16 6.93 -6.79
N HIS A 95 7.93 5.99 -6.23
CA HIS A 95 9.39 6.02 -6.31
C HIS A 95 9.85 5.67 -7.71
N LEU A 96 10.80 6.46 -8.22
CA LEU A 96 11.48 6.24 -9.48
C LEU A 96 12.97 5.96 -9.24
N GLY A 97 13.33 5.41 -8.09
CA GLY A 97 14.69 5.04 -7.72
C GLY A 97 15.16 5.61 -6.37
N GLU A 98 14.49 6.63 -5.84
CA GLU A 98 14.74 7.15 -4.50
C GLU A 98 14.69 6.02 -3.46
N LYS A 99 15.54 6.11 -2.42
CA LYS A 99 15.68 5.06 -1.39
C LYS A 99 15.91 3.64 -1.95
N GLN A 100 16.52 3.54 -3.14
CA GLN A 100 16.71 2.29 -3.90
C GLN A 100 15.40 1.53 -4.18
N HIS A 101 14.28 2.26 -4.26
CA HIS A 101 12.94 1.72 -4.44
C HIS A 101 12.38 2.06 -5.82
N TRP A 102 11.53 1.18 -6.34
CA TRP A 102 10.65 1.47 -7.48
C TRP A 102 9.27 0.98 -7.12
N GLN A 103 8.20 1.76 -7.35
CA GLN A 103 6.82 1.54 -6.84
C GLN A 103 6.46 2.37 -5.59
N LYS A 104 5.39 1.96 -4.91
CA LYS A 104 4.85 2.51 -3.67
C LYS A 104 5.08 1.51 -2.51
N TYR A 105 4.47 1.74 -1.35
CA TYR A 105 4.56 0.93 -0.10
C TYR A 105 5.59 1.38 0.94
N THR A 106 5.91 2.67 0.95
CA THR A 106 6.87 3.24 1.90
C THR A 106 6.30 4.46 2.63
N GLY A 107 6.89 4.79 3.78
CA GLY A 107 6.53 5.96 4.57
C GLY A 107 7.13 7.28 4.10
N TRP A 108 7.93 7.35 3.03
CA TRP A 108 8.53 8.62 2.56
C TRP A 108 7.57 9.48 1.74
N ARG A 109 7.76 10.81 1.75
CA ARG A 109 6.91 11.81 1.08
C ARG A 109 6.78 11.60 -0.41
N VAL A 110 7.79 11.07 -1.09
CA VAL A 110 7.69 10.72 -2.52
C VAL A 110 6.55 9.73 -2.80
N CYS A 111 6.15 8.91 -1.81
CA CYS A 111 5.02 8.00 -1.89
C CYS A 111 3.74 8.57 -1.25
N THR A 112 3.82 9.42 -0.23
CA THR A 112 2.63 9.84 0.55
C THR A 112 2.17 11.29 0.31
N ARG A 113 2.99 12.14 -0.30
CA ARG A 113 2.64 13.53 -0.63
C ARG A 113 2.17 13.57 -2.08
N VAL A 114 0.87 13.72 -2.26
CA VAL A 114 0.19 13.65 -3.55
C VAL A 114 -0.29 15.03 -4.01
N PRO A 115 -0.54 15.24 -5.32
CA PRO A 115 -1.30 16.40 -5.76
C PRO A 115 -2.70 16.36 -5.12
N LEU A 116 -3.19 17.53 -4.72
CA LEU A 116 -4.57 17.78 -4.34
C LEU A 116 -4.92 19.21 -4.76
N MET A 117 -5.84 19.36 -5.71
CA MET A 117 -6.37 20.64 -6.17
C MET A 117 -7.88 20.59 -6.09
N VAL A 118 -8.50 21.65 -5.60
CA VAL A 118 -9.95 21.75 -5.43
C VAL A 118 -10.42 23.07 -6.01
N ARG A 119 -11.35 23.02 -6.97
CA ARG A 119 -12.08 24.18 -7.50
C ARG A 119 -13.53 24.08 -7.07
N VAL A 120 -14.00 25.11 -6.37
CA VAL A 120 -15.39 25.25 -5.93
C VAL A 120 -15.99 26.48 -6.60
N PRO A 121 -17.13 26.38 -7.31
CA PRO A 121 -17.78 27.55 -7.89
C PRO A 121 -18.41 28.45 -6.81
N PRO A 122 -18.57 29.76 -7.08
CA PRO A 122 -19.37 30.63 -6.23
C PRO A 122 -20.81 30.11 -6.04
N GLY A 123 -21.44 30.46 -4.92
CA GLY A 123 -22.79 29.99 -4.55
C GLY A 123 -22.85 28.55 -4.03
N THR A 124 -21.69 27.93 -3.76
CA THR A 124 -21.62 26.59 -3.19
C THR A 124 -21.86 26.63 -1.67
N PRO A 125 -22.74 25.78 -1.11
CA PRO A 125 -22.94 25.68 0.33
C PRO A 125 -21.62 25.56 1.13
N GLY A 126 -21.53 26.28 2.24
CA GLY A 126 -20.32 26.29 3.07
C GLY A 126 -19.12 27.04 2.48
N LEU A 127 -19.15 27.45 1.20
CA LEU A 127 -18.14 28.28 0.57
C LEU A 127 -18.77 29.17 -0.52
N GLU A 128 -19.59 30.13 -0.10
CA GLU A 128 -20.39 30.99 -1.00
C GLU A 128 -19.54 31.79 -2.00
N SER A 129 -18.33 32.18 -1.62
CA SER A 129 -17.40 32.89 -2.52
C SER A 129 -16.78 31.99 -3.58
N GLY A 130 -16.89 30.66 -3.45
CA GLY A 130 -16.05 29.71 -4.17
C GLY A 130 -14.58 29.79 -3.76
N THR A 131 -13.73 29.04 -4.46
CA THR A 131 -12.27 29.07 -4.30
C THR A 131 -11.65 30.13 -5.20
N VAL A 132 -10.57 30.76 -4.73
CA VAL A 132 -9.67 31.58 -5.56
C VAL A 132 -8.33 30.87 -5.79
N PRO A 133 -7.57 31.18 -6.87
CA PRO A 133 -6.24 30.62 -7.06
C PRO A 133 -5.34 30.90 -5.86
N GLY A 134 -4.72 29.86 -5.31
CA GLY A 134 -3.87 29.95 -4.14
C GLY A 134 -3.15 28.64 -3.83
N VAL A 135 -2.20 28.71 -2.90
CA VAL A 135 -1.45 27.54 -2.41
C VAL A 135 -1.67 27.43 -0.91
N CYS A 136 -2.03 26.24 -0.46
CA CYS A 136 -2.11 25.88 0.95
C CYS A 136 -0.92 24.98 1.29
N GLU A 137 -0.12 25.39 2.28
CA GLU A 137 1.05 24.62 2.74
C GLU A 137 0.73 23.72 3.94
N LYS A 138 -0.51 23.76 4.45
CA LYS A 138 -0.93 22.98 5.61
C LYS A 138 -0.98 21.47 5.32
N PRO A 139 -0.64 20.61 6.30
CA PRO A 139 -0.69 19.16 6.16
C PRO A 139 -2.15 18.69 6.16
N VAL A 140 -2.64 18.33 4.97
CA VAL A 140 -3.98 17.78 4.78
C VAL A 140 -3.92 16.28 4.50
N ASN A 141 -5.07 15.61 4.63
CA ASN A 141 -5.22 14.18 4.39
C ASN A 141 -6.36 13.94 3.40
N LEU A 142 -6.25 12.89 2.57
CA LEU A 142 -7.28 12.55 1.60
C LEU A 142 -8.60 12.11 2.26
N LEU A 143 -8.54 11.62 3.50
CA LEU A 143 -9.74 11.31 4.31
C LEU A 143 -10.59 12.55 4.61
N SER A 144 -10.02 13.75 4.49
CA SER A 144 -10.75 15.01 4.61
C SER A 144 -11.65 15.32 3.42
N LEU A 145 -11.47 14.65 2.27
CA LEU A 145 -12.30 14.91 1.08
C LEU A 145 -13.77 14.59 1.32
N PHE A 146 -14.08 13.46 1.97
CA PHE A 146 -15.45 13.06 2.26
C PHE A 146 -16.22 14.12 3.08
N PRO A 147 -15.77 14.52 4.29
CA PRO A 147 -16.47 15.55 5.06
C PRO A 147 -16.46 16.93 4.39
N THR A 148 -15.43 17.24 3.60
CA THR A 148 -15.41 18.48 2.80
C THR A 148 -16.55 18.48 1.79
N LEU A 149 -16.74 17.38 1.05
CA LEU A 149 -17.80 17.27 0.05
C LEU A 149 -19.20 17.24 0.68
N LEU A 150 -19.37 16.68 1.89
CA LEU A 150 -20.64 16.79 2.61
C LEU A 150 -21.02 18.26 2.84
N VAL A 151 -20.07 19.06 3.35
CA VAL A 151 -20.27 20.50 3.58
C VAL A 151 -20.57 21.21 2.26
N LEU A 152 -19.75 21.01 1.23
CA LEU A 152 -19.88 21.72 -0.05
C LEU A 152 -21.16 21.35 -0.82
N CYS A 153 -21.65 20.12 -0.67
CA CYS A 153 -22.91 19.69 -1.28
C CYS A 153 -24.15 20.03 -0.42
N GLY A 154 -23.98 20.69 0.72
CA GLY A 154 -25.09 20.99 1.64
C GLY A 154 -25.75 19.73 2.23
N LEU A 155 -25.01 18.63 2.31
CA LEU A 155 -25.48 17.37 2.86
C LEU A 155 -25.33 17.33 4.39
N PRO A 156 -26.12 16.51 5.09
CA PRO A 156 -25.95 16.32 6.53
C PRO A 156 -24.53 15.86 6.87
N ALA A 157 -24.01 16.34 8.00
CA ALA A 157 -22.75 15.83 8.53
C ALA A 157 -22.90 14.35 8.95
N GLU A 158 -21.88 13.55 8.64
CA GLU A 158 -21.79 12.15 9.06
C GLU A 158 -20.79 12.05 10.20
N ALA A 159 -21.10 11.34 11.28
CA ALA A 159 -20.19 11.25 12.43
C ALA A 159 -19.03 10.26 12.19
N GLN A 160 -19.17 9.34 11.23
CA GLN A 160 -18.25 8.22 11.04
C GLN A 160 -17.24 8.51 9.92
N HIS A 161 -16.27 9.38 10.18
CA HIS A 161 -15.11 9.60 9.33
C HIS A 161 -13.90 10.12 10.13
N ASP A 162 -12.69 9.89 9.62
CA ASP A 162 -11.45 10.17 10.36
C ASP A 162 -10.77 11.50 9.96
N GLY A 163 -11.32 12.24 8.99
CA GLY A 163 -10.76 13.50 8.50
C GLY A 163 -11.55 14.74 8.97
N PRO A 164 -10.90 15.89 9.24
CA PRO A 164 -11.58 17.18 9.34
C PRO A 164 -11.99 17.69 7.95
N SER A 165 -13.00 18.56 7.84
CA SER A 165 -13.32 19.25 6.58
C SER A 165 -12.24 20.27 6.20
N LEU A 166 -11.89 20.34 4.91
CA LEU A 166 -10.96 21.31 4.33
C LEU A 166 -11.61 22.66 4.01
N THR A 167 -12.93 22.80 4.14
CA THR A 167 -13.66 24.03 3.76
C THR A 167 -13.03 25.33 4.33
N PRO A 168 -12.55 25.39 5.59
CA PRO A 168 -11.85 26.58 6.09
C PRO A 168 -10.60 26.94 5.30
N LEU A 169 -9.79 25.93 4.93
CA LEU A 169 -8.58 26.12 4.12
C LEU A 169 -8.90 26.50 2.67
N LEU A 170 -10.03 26.01 2.13
CA LEU A 170 -10.50 26.39 0.79
C LEU A 170 -10.94 27.86 0.72
N GLY A 171 -11.50 28.39 1.80
CA GLY A 171 -11.86 29.81 1.91
C GLY A 171 -10.68 30.72 2.23
N ASN A 172 -9.75 30.26 3.07
CA ASN A 172 -8.51 30.96 3.40
C ASN A 172 -7.36 29.97 3.63
N PRO A 173 -6.41 29.84 2.69
CA PRO A 173 -5.26 28.92 2.81
C PRO A 173 -4.33 29.19 4.01
N GLN A 174 -4.45 30.36 4.64
CA GLN A 174 -3.67 30.75 5.83
C GLN A 174 -4.40 30.48 7.14
N THR A 175 -5.56 29.82 7.10
CA THR A 175 -6.33 29.48 8.31
C THR A 175 -5.50 28.57 9.23
N ASP A 176 -5.58 28.83 10.53
CA ASP A 176 -4.97 27.97 11.54
C ASP A 176 -5.49 26.54 11.39
N TRP A 177 -4.57 25.59 11.32
CA TRP A 177 -4.86 24.19 11.04
C TRP A 177 -4.26 23.30 12.13
N PRO A 178 -5.04 22.94 13.17
CA PRO A 178 -4.55 22.19 14.31
C PRO A 178 -4.43 20.68 14.02
N HIS A 179 -4.52 20.25 12.77
CA HIS A 179 -4.51 18.85 12.38
C HIS A 179 -3.17 18.43 11.78
N CYS A 180 -2.86 17.14 11.90
CA CYS A 180 -1.72 16.51 11.23
C CYS A 180 -2.23 15.53 10.17
N SER A 181 -1.39 15.18 9.21
CA SER A 181 -1.70 14.13 8.24
C SER A 181 -1.02 12.83 8.63
N ILE A 182 -1.79 11.74 8.75
CA ILE A 182 -1.30 10.42 9.14
C ILE A 182 -1.48 9.43 7.98
N THR A 183 -0.44 8.66 7.67
CA THR A 183 -0.45 7.56 6.70
C THR A 183 -0.15 6.25 7.42
N TYR A 184 -1.05 5.26 7.31
CA TYR A 184 -0.84 3.92 7.86
C TYR A 184 0.04 3.07 6.93
N LEU A 185 1.02 2.33 7.50
CA LEU A 185 2.03 1.59 6.74
C LEU A 185 1.87 0.06 6.80
N GLY A 186 0.63 -0.41 6.93
CA GLY A 186 0.24 -1.82 6.71
C GLY A 186 0.26 -2.72 7.95
N ASP A 187 0.95 -2.30 9.01
CA ASP A 187 1.03 -3.01 10.29
C ASP A 187 0.66 -2.09 11.48
N PRO A 188 -0.08 -2.57 12.49
CA PRO A 188 -0.36 -1.82 13.71
C PRO A 188 0.92 -1.21 14.31
N GLY A 189 0.90 0.08 14.63
CA GLY A 189 2.09 0.80 15.10
C GLY A 189 3.05 1.26 14.01
N SER A 190 2.81 0.96 12.73
CA SER A 190 3.61 1.52 11.62
C SER A 190 2.85 2.64 10.91
N TYR A 191 3.35 3.87 10.99
CA TYR A 191 2.71 5.06 10.41
C TYR A 191 3.72 6.14 10.04
N ALA A 192 3.33 7.04 9.15
CA ALA A 192 4.04 8.30 8.90
C ALA A 192 3.13 9.47 9.26
N LEU A 193 3.67 10.48 9.93
CA LEU A 193 2.97 11.66 10.40
C LEU A 193 3.60 12.93 9.84
N SER A 194 2.78 13.86 9.36
CA SER A 194 3.25 15.16 8.85
C SER A 194 2.54 16.32 9.53
N GLU A 195 3.35 17.24 10.01
CA GLU A 195 2.96 18.59 10.41
C GLU A 195 3.56 19.63 9.44
N ASP A 196 3.40 20.92 9.73
CA ASP A 196 3.85 22.03 8.86
C ASP A 196 5.34 21.93 8.50
N ARG A 197 6.21 21.66 9.49
CA ARG A 197 7.68 21.59 9.32
C ARG A 197 8.22 20.18 9.40
N TRP A 198 7.68 19.37 10.30
CA TRP A 198 8.30 18.11 10.72
C TRP A 198 7.53 16.91 10.20
N ARG A 199 8.28 15.84 9.94
CA ARG A 199 7.74 14.54 9.56
C ARG A 199 8.39 13.42 10.36
N LEU A 200 7.55 12.54 10.90
CA LEU A 200 7.96 11.34 11.63
C LEU A 200 7.53 10.10 10.83
N ILE A 201 8.39 9.10 10.71
CA ILE A 201 8.02 7.74 10.33
C ILE A 201 8.27 6.86 11.56
N HIS A 202 7.26 6.14 12.02
CA HIS A 202 7.35 5.23 13.15
C HIS A 202 7.05 3.82 12.66
N TYR A 203 7.87 2.86 13.08
CA TYR A 203 7.72 1.45 12.74
C TYR A 203 7.20 0.64 13.92
N ALA A 204 6.51 -0.47 13.65
CA ALA A 204 5.92 -1.31 14.70
C ALA A 204 6.94 -1.89 15.71
N ASN A 205 8.21 -1.97 15.34
CA ASN A 205 9.31 -2.38 16.21
C ASN A 205 9.86 -1.25 17.11
N GLY A 206 9.31 -0.04 17.01
CA GLY A 206 9.72 1.15 17.78
C GLY A 206 10.85 1.96 17.14
N GLU A 207 11.37 1.56 15.98
CA GLU A 207 12.32 2.37 15.23
C GLU A 207 11.62 3.56 14.57
N GLU A 208 12.36 4.67 14.42
CA GLU A 208 11.81 5.93 13.92
C GLU A 208 12.75 6.63 12.94
N GLU A 209 12.16 7.44 12.06
CA GLU A 209 12.85 8.43 11.22
C GLU A 209 12.22 9.81 11.44
N LEU A 210 13.01 10.87 11.51
CA LEU A 210 12.55 12.25 11.73
C LEU A 210 13.18 13.20 10.71
N TYR A 211 12.37 14.04 10.06
CA TYR A 211 12.83 14.95 9.00
C TYR A 211 12.34 16.38 9.19
N ASP A 212 13.25 17.34 8.98
CA ASP A 212 12.97 18.77 8.87
C ASP A 212 12.68 19.14 7.42
N ILE A 213 11.41 19.18 7.02
CA ILE A 213 11.01 19.21 5.61
C ILE A 213 11.43 20.47 4.84
N PRO A 214 11.36 21.69 5.40
CA PRO A 214 11.89 22.88 4.73
C PRO A 214 13.39 22.81 4.45
N ALA A 215 14.18 22.20 5.35
CA ALA A 215 15.63 22.06 5.18
C ALA A 215 16.01 20.84 4.32
N ASP A 216 15.19 19.79 4.37
CA ASP A 216 15.41 18.49 3.76
C ASP A 216 14.15 17.99 3.05
N ARG A 217 13.86 18.59 1.89
CA ARG A 217 12.65 18.28 1.11
C ARG A 217 12.59 16.83 0.59
N TYR A 218 13.72 16.12 0.55
CA TYR A 218 13.85 14.77 0.00
C TYR A 218 14.07 13.69 1.06
N GLU A 219 14.05 14.05 2.36
CA GLU A 219 14.19 13.11 3.48
C GLU A 219 15.55 12.36 3.45
N TRP A 220 16.62 13.10 3.18
CA TRP A 220 18.00 12.62 3.13
C TRP A 220 18.73 12.60 4.47
N ASN A 221 18.23 13.29 5.50
CA ASN A 221 18.93 13.38 6.77
C ASN A 221 18.00 13.03 7.92
N ASN A 222 18.11 11.79 8.38
CA ASN A 222 17.34 11.27 9.50
C ASN A 222 17.84 11.84 10.83
N LEU A 223 17.00 12.68 11.46
CA LEU A 223 17.26 13.35 12.73
C LEU A 223 16.73 12.57 13.95
N ALA A 224 16.24 11.34 13.77
CA ALA A 224 15.62 10.59 14.87
C ALA A 224 16.59 10.31 16.03
N ASN A 225 17.90 10.24 15.76
CA ASN A 225 18.93 10.03 16.78
C ASN A 225 19.61 11.32 17.25
N ASP A 226 19.16 12.49 16.78
CA ASP A 226 19.67 13.78 17.24
C ASP A 226 18.97 14.18 18.55
N SER A 227 19.71 14.16 19.66
CA SER A 227 19.20 14.58 20.98
C SER A 227 18.66 16.01 21.01
N GLY A 228 19.09 16.87 20.08
CA GLY A 228 18.54 18.22 19.92
C GLY A 228 17.07 18.25 19.47
N GLN A 229 16.55 17.13 18.94
CA GLN A 229 15.19 17.02 18.41
C GLN A 229 14.25 16.16 19.27
N ASP A 230 14.69 15.70 20.45
CA ASP A 230 13.88 14.82 21.31
C ASP A 230 12.50 15.42 21.62
N GLN A 231 12.43 16.71 21.95
CA GLN A 231 11.15 17.37 22.25
C GLN A 231 10.20 17.37 21.05
N VAL A 232 10.72 17.56 19.83
CA VAL A 232 9.94 17.55 18.59
C VAL A 232 9.44 16.14 18.31
N ARG A 233 10.31 15.13 18.44
CA ARG A 233 9.98 13.72 18.21
C ARG A 233 8.86 13.26 19.14
N GLU A 234 8.98 13.55 20.45
CA GLU A 234 7.95 13.20 21.43
C GLU A 234 6.63 13.94 21.19
N ALA A 235 6.69 15.23 20.80
CA ALA A 235 5.49 16.00 20.47
C ALA A 235 4.74 15.41 19.27
N LEU A 236 5.45 15.00 18.21
CA LEU A 236 4.85 14.33 17.04
C LEU A 236 4.30 12.94 17.42
N ARG A 237 5.03 12.16 18.22
CA ARG A 237 4.56 10.85 18.69
C ARG A 237 3.25 10.96 19.47
N ALA A 238 3.10 12.01 20.28
CA ALA A 238 1.88 12.29 21.03
C ALA A 238 0.65 12.59 20.14
N ARG A 239 0.85 12.90 18.85
CA ARG A 239 -0.24 13.10 17.86
C ARG A 239 -0.74 11.79 17.24
N ALA A 240 0.01 10.70 17.37
CA ALA A 240 -0.36 9.41 16.80
C ALA A 240 -1.46 8.72 17.62
N PRO A 241 -2.19 7.74 17.03
CA PRO A 241 -3.14 6.93 17.79
C PRO A 241 -2.45 6.21 18.96
N ALA A 242 -3.03 6.33 20.15
CA ALA A 242 -2.55 5.63 21.34
C ALA A 242 -2.84 4.12 21.32
N SER A 243 -3.80 3.69 20.49
CA SER A 243 -4.19 2.29 20.34
C SER A 243 -4.38 1.95 18.86
N PHE A 244 -4.00 0.73 18.49
CA PHE A 244 -4.15 0.21 17.15
C PHE A 244 -5.02 -1.05 17.18
N VAL A 245 -6.01 -1.10 16.29
CA VAL A 245 -6.82 -2.32 16.11
C VAL A 245 -5.90 -3.41 15.53
N PRO A 246 -5.89 -4.64 16.10
CA PRO A 246 -5.14 -5.74 15.53
C PRO A 246 -5.57 -6.00 14.09
N LYS A 247 -4.60 -6.27 13.21
CA LYS A 247 -4.89 -6.62 11.82
C LYS A 247 -5.77 -7.87 11.80
N PRO A 248 -6.99 -7.81 11.24
CA PRO A 248 -7.85 -8.98 11.19
C PRO A 248 -7.18 -10.04 10.33
N ALA A 249 -7.07 -11.26 10.86
CA ALA A 249 -6.63 -12.39 10.05
C ALA A 249 -7.63 -12.59 8.90
N PRO A 250 -7.19 -12.90 7.67
CA PRO A 250 -8.09 -13.28 6.60
C PRO A 250 -9.01 -14.39 7.08
N SER A 251 -10.32 -14.24 6.86
CA SER A 251 -11.25 -15.31 7.21
C SER A 251 -10.91 -16.54 6.35
N VAL A 252 -11.04 -17.74 6.90
CA VAL A 252 -10.78 -18.97 6.14
C VAL A 252 -11.70 -19.05 4.91
N ALA A 253 -12.91 -18.47 5.01
CA ALA A 253 -13.87 -18.36 3.93
C ALA A 253 -13.44 -17.42 2.78
N SER A 254 -12.56 -16.43 3.02
CA SER A 254 -12.05 -15.56 1.95
C SER A 254 -10.80 -16.10 1.26
N LEU A 255 -10.15 -17.11 1.83
CA LEU A 255 -8.97 -17.74 1.21
C LEU A 255 -9.36 -18.46 -0.09
N PRO A 256 -8.53 -18.37 -1.16
CA PRO A 256 -8.72 -19.17 -2.36
C PRO A 256 -8.68 -20.65 -2.00
N GLN A 257 -9.49 -21.45 -2.69
CA GLN A 257 -9.57 -22.89 -2.44
C GLN A 257 -8.59 -23.65 -3.34
N LEU A 258 -7.70 -24.43 -2.74
CA LEU A 258 -6.84 -25.35 -3.47
C LEU A 258 -7.67 -26.47 -4.09
N LYS A 259 -7.25 -26.90 -5.28
CA LYS A 259 -7.85 -28.03 -5.97
C LYS A 259 -7.56 -29.33 -5.21
N TRP A 260 -8.61 -30.05 -4.84
CA TRP A 260 -8.51 -31.44 -4.38
C TRP A 260 -8.20 -32.37 -5.56
N ASN A 261 -7.23 -33.26 -5.39
CA ASN A 261 -6.86 -34.27 -6.37
C ASN A 261 -7.05 -35.65 -5.72
N PRO A 262 -8.19 -36.34 -5.95
CA PRO A 262 -8.43 -37.65 -5.35
C PRO A 262 -7.44 -38.68 -5.91
N LEU A 263 -6.98 -39.59 -5.06
CA LEU A 263 -6.12 -40.71 -5.45
C LEU A 263 -6.96 -41.99 -5.47
N LYS A 264 -6.68 -42.87 -6.46
CA LYS A 264 -7.29 -44.20 -6.57
C LYS A 264 -6.21 -45.26 -6.70
N GLU A 265 -5.42 -45.18 -7.77
CA GLU A 265 -4.30 -46.09 -8.06
C GLU A 265 -2.97 -45.34 -8.29
N GLU A 266 -3.02 -44.01 -8.32
CA GLU A 266 -1.85 -43.14 -8.51
C GLU A 266 -1.24 -42.75 -7.16
N THR A 267 0.06 -42.43 -7.16
CA THR A 267 0.75 -41.86 -5.99
C THR A 267 0.76 -40.33 -6.08
N ALA A 268 0.67 -39.64 -4.94
CA ALA A 268 0.87 -38.19 -4.92
C ALA A 268 2.26 -37.80 -5.50
N PRO A 269 2.36 -36.72 -6.27
CA PRO A 269 3.62 -36.28 -6.85
C PRO A 269 4.58 -35.71 -5.78
N PRO A 270 5.91 -35.72 -6.03
CA PRO A 270 6.88 -35.10 -5.13
C PRO A 270 6.68 -33.59 -5.04
N SER A 271 7.02 -33.02 -3.89
CA SER A 271 7.03 -31.55 -3.73
C SER A 271 8.20 -30.91 -4.47
N ARG A 272 7.97 -29.73 -5.05
CA ARG A 272 9.01 -28.88 -5.63
C ARG A 272 8.96 -27.49 -4.99
N PRO A 273 9.29 -27.38 -3.68
CA PRO A 273 9.10 -26.13 -2.96
C PRO A 273 10.10 -25.06 -3.43
N ASP A 274 9.59 -23.87 -3.74
CA ASP A 274 10.35 -22.67 -4.08
C ASP A 274 9.76 -21.45 -3.35
N GLY A 275 10.51 -20.35 -3.24
CA GLY A 275 10.03 -19.10 -2.65
C GLY A 275 9.88 -19.10 -1.11
N ASN A 276 9.21 -18.05 -0.63
CA ASN A 276 8.99 -17.76 0.80
C ASN A 276 7.89 -18.64 1.40
N THR A 277 7.92 -18.79 2.73
CA THR A 277 6.89 -19.52 3.46
C THR A 277 5.62 -18.71 3.67
N PHE A 278 4.47 -19.40 3.69
CA PHE A 278 3.17 -18.87 4.10
C PHE A 278 2.29 -19.98 4.66
N ASP A 279 1.11 -19.63 5.19
CA ASP A 279 0.18 -20.60 5.74
C ASP A 279 -0.94 -20.98 4.77
N ILE A 280 -1.27 -22.26 4.73
CA ILE A 280 -2.57 -22.75 4.24
C ILE A 280 -3.43 -23.23 5.42
N VAL A 281 -4.74 -23.32 5.20
CA VAL A 281 -5.69 -23.90 6.15
C VAL A 281 -6.27 -25.18 5.56
N LEU A 282 -5.88 -26.33 6.11
CA LEU A 282 -6.42 -27.63 5.74
C LEU A 282 -7.68 -27.90 6.57
N ILE A 283 -8.78 -28.23 5.91
CA ILE A 283 -10.10 -28.42 6.51
C ILE A 283 -10.52 -29.85 6.22
N ASN A 284 -10.76 -30.62 7.28
CA ASN A 284 -11.30 -31.96 7.16
C ASN A 284 -12.83 -31.92 7.22
N SER A 285 -13.49 -32.11 6.08
CA SER A 285 -14.95 -32.19 6.00
C SER A 285 -15.48 -33.64 6.05
N THR A 286 -14.62 -34.62 6.29
CA THR A 286 -15.03 -36.02 6.49
C THR A 286 -15.52 -36.25 7.93
N GLU A 287 -16.23 -37.35 8.13
CA GLU A 287 -16.70 -37.80 9.45
C GLU A 287 -15.60 -38.45 10.30
N GLN A 288 -14.43 -38.74 9.72
CA GLN A 288 -13.32 -39.42 10.40
C GLN A 288 -12.06 -38.54 10.46
N PRO A 289 -11.13 -38.79 11.39
CA PRO A 289 -9.84 -38.15 11.37
C PRO A 289 -9.06 -38.48 10.09
N VAL A 290 -8.31 -37.52 9.56
CA VAL A 290 -7.40 -37.74 8.42
C VAL A 290 -5.97 -37.38 8.81
N ALA A 291 -5.02 -38.17 8.35
CA ALA A 291 -3.59 -37.94 8.56
C ALA A 291 -3.01 -37.11 7.40
N LEU A 292 -2.19 -36.12 7.76
CA LEU A 292 -1.55 -35.17 6.86
C LEU A 292 -0.08 -35.55 6.66
N PHE A 293 0.34 -35.64 5.41
CA PHE A 293 1.71 -35.93 5.02
C PHE A 293 2.23 -34.87 4.05
N TRP A 294 3.49 -34.47 4.20
CA TRP A 294 4.20 -33.70 3.17
C TRP A 294 4.95 -34.68 2.27
N MET A 295 4.79 -34.55 0.96
CA MET A 295 5.58 -35.35 0.01
C MET A 295 6.97 -34.73 -0.10
N ASN A 296 8.05 -35.44 0.24
CA ASN A 296 9.40 -34.91 0.07
C ASN A 296 9.77 -34.77 -1.44
N ARG A 297 11.01 -34.38 -1.73
CA ARG A 297 11.46 -34.16 -3.12
C ARG A 297 11.61 -35.47 -3.90
N GLU A 298 11.77 -36.57 -3.17
CA GLU A 298 11.92 -37.93 -3.65
C GLU A 298 10.57 -38.63 -3.86
N GLY A 299 9.47 -38.05 -3.38
CA GLY A 299 8.12 -38.60 -3.50
C GLY A 299 7.70 -39.48 -2.33
N GLU A 300 8.38 -39.41 -1.20
CA GLU A 300 8.06 -40.16 0.01
C GLU A 300 7.23 -39.30 1.00
N PRO A 301 6.19 -39.87 1.62
CA PRO A 301 5.31 -39.15 2.53
C PRO A 301 5.93 -39.02 3.93
N LEU A 302 6.18 -37.79 4.38
CA LEU A 302 6.62 -37.47 5.74
C LEU A 302 5.41 -37.06 6.60
N PRO A 303 5.21 -37.65 7.81
CA PRO A 303 4.05 -37.36 8.64
C PRO A 303 4.12 -35.97 9.28
N TYR A 304 3.03 -35.21 9.21
CA TYR A 304 2.91 -33.87 9.79
C TYR A 304 1.78 -33.74 10.84
N GLY A 305 1.01 -34.81 11.05
CA GLY A 305 0.01 -34.94 12.11
C GLY A 305 -1.39 -35.22 11.58
N THR A 306 -2.39 -35.11 12.44
CA THR A 306 -3.78 -35.50 12.13
C THR A 306 -4.71 -34.28 12.19
N ILE A 307 -5.76 -34.29 11.37
CA ILE A 307 -6.85 -33.32 11.39
C ILE A 307 -8.13 -34.08 11.80
N PRO A 308 -8.68 -33.84 13.00
CA PRO A 308 -9.92 -34.51 13.43
C PRO A 308 -11.10 -34.18 12.49
N ALA A 309 -12.13 -35.04 12.53
CA ALA A 309 -13.37 -34.85 11.77
C ALA A 309 -13.98 -33.46 12.01
N GLY A 310 -14.36 -32.77 10.93
CA GLY A 310 -14.94 -31.41 11.00
C GLY A 310 -14.01 -30.32 11.53
N LYS A 311 -12.71 -30.59 11.72
CA LYS A 311 -11.73 -29.61 12.22
C LYS A 311 -10.83 -29.11 11.11
N GLN A 312 -10.07 -28.06 11.42
CA GLN A 312 -9.10 -27.46 10.54
C GLN A 312 -7.73 -27.35 11.21
N LYS A 313 -6.67 -27.33 10.40
CA LYS A 313 -5.29 -27.15 10.82
C LYS A 313 -4.62 -26.10 9.93
N ARG A 314 -4.00 -25.10 10.55
CA ARG A 314 -3.11 -24.17 9.86
C ARG A 314 -1.76 -24.84 9.66
N GLN A 315 -1.24 -24.78 8.45
CA GLN A 315 0.00 -25.45 8.08
C GLN A 315 0.88 -24.49 7.29
N GLN A 316 2.05 -24.16 7.84
CA GLN A 316 3.08 -23.42 7.12
C GLN A 316 3.62 -24.29 5.98
N THR A 317 3.78 -23.70 4.82
CA THR A 317 4.18 -24.37 3.58
C THR A 317 4.91 -23.41 2.64
N ARG A 318 5.18 -23.85 1.40
CA ARG A 318 5.84 -23.08 0.34
C ARG A 318 5.16 -23.33 -1.01
N PRO A 319 5.28 -22.41 -1.98
CA PRO A 319 4.91 -22.67 -3.36
C PRO A 319 5.46 -23.98 -3.89
N GLY A 320 4.61 -24.79 -4.54
CA GLY A 320 5.01 -26.09 -5.11
C GLY A 320 5.06 -27.25 -4.12
N ALA A 321 4.71 -27.05 -2.85
CA ALA A 321 4.54 -28.14 -1.90
C ALA A 321 3.32 -29.01 -2.21
N VAL A 322 3.41 -30.30 -1.94
CA VAL A 322 2.34 -31.28 -2.08
C VAL A 322 2.01 -31.88 -0.72
N TRP A 323 0.73 -31.80 -0.35
CA TRP A 323 0.19 -32.33 0.91
C TRP A 323 -0.73 -33.50 0.61
N LEU A 324 -0.29 -34.71 1.00
CA LEU A 324 -1.05 -35.96 0.91
C LEU A 324 -1.94 -36.11 2.14
N ILE A 325 -3.16 -36.60 1.92
CA ILE A 325 -4.15 -36.89 2.95
C ILE A 325 -4.42 -38.38 2.96
N ARG A 326 -4.32 -38.99 4.14
CA ARG A 326 -4.63 -40.41 4.38
C ARG A 326 -5.81 -40.58 5.30
N SER A 327 -6.60 -41.62 5.09
CA SER A 327 -7.57 -42.09 6.08
C SER A 327 -6.87 -42.63 7.31
N GLU A 328 -7.62 -42.81 8.40
CA GLU A 328 -7.12 -43.49 9.60
C GLU A 328 -6.70 -44.94 9.32
N ALA A 329 -7.32 -45.59 8.33
CA ALA A 329 -6.95 -46.93 7.87
C ALA A 329 -5.66 -46.96 7.03
N GLY A 330 -5.05 -45.81 6.73
CA GLY A 330 -3.81 -45.70 5.98
C GLY A 330 -3.98 -45.64 4.45
N GLU A 331 -5.22 -45.48 3.97
CA GLU A 331 -5.51 -45.33 2.54
C GLU A 331 -5.20 -43.90 2.06
N ASP A 332 -4.53 -43.78 0.93
CA ASP A 332 -4.25 -42.49 0.27
C ASP A 332 -5.54 -41.94 -0.36
N LEU A 333 -6.16 -40.95 0.27
CA LEU A 333 -7.44 -40.38 -0.18
C LEU A 333 -7.25 -39.39 -1.33
N GLY A 334 -6.20 -38.58 -1.27
CA GLY A 334 -5.97 -37.50 -2.21
C GLY A 334 -4.90 -36.52 -1.75
N TYR A 335 -4.61 -35.53 -2.59
CA TYR A 335 -3.60 -34.53 -2.29
C TYR A 335 -3.98 -33.12 -2.76
N PHE A 336 -3.31 -32.13 -2.16
CA PHE A 336 -3.30 -30.74 -2.59
C PHE A 336 -1.92 -30.37 -3.11
N ARG A 337 -1.88 -29.60 -4.21
CA ARG A 337 -0.69 -28.88 -4.63
C ARG A 337 -0.84 -27.42 -4.25
N VAL A 338 0.16 -26.87 -3.59
CA VAL A 338 0.18 -25.48 -3.12
C VAL A 338 0.69 -24.57 -4.23
N ASP A 339 -0.08 -23.53 -4.55
CA ASP A 339 0.30 -22.47 -5.48
C ASP A 339 1.16 -21.40 -4.77
N ASP A 340 1.10 -20.14 -5.17
CA ASP A 340 2.01 -19.09 -4.70
C ASP A 340 1.50 -18.23 -3.53
N ARG A 341 0.41 -18.63 -2.86
CA ARG A 341 -0.27 -17.82 -1.84
C ARG A 341 -1.01 -18.62 -0.78
N ALA A 342 -1.36 -17.95 0.32
CA ALA A 342 -2.24 -18.50 1.35
C ALA A 342 -3.59 -18.96 0.76
N ALA A 343 -4.05 -20.13 1.20
CA ALA A 343 -5.21 -20.81 0.63
C ALA A 343 -5.89 -21.71 1.65
N ARG A 344 -7.13 -22.13 1.37
CA ARG A 344 -7.79 -23.21 2.09
C ARG A 344 -7.78 -24.49 1.26
N ALA A 345 -7.65 -25.63 1.91
CA ALA A 345 -7.62 -26.94 1.28
C ALA A 345 -8.68 -27.82 1.96
N ILE A 346 -9.76 -28.13 1.25
CA ILE A 346 -10.91 -28.83 1.81
C ILE A 346 -10.85 -30.29 1.40
N VAL A 347 -10.60 -31.18 2.37
CA VAL A 347 -10.73 -32.62 2.17
C VAL A 347 -12.24 -32.90 2.06
N PRO A 348 -12.75 -33.35 0.91
CA PRO A 348 -14.17 -33.54 0.72
C PRO A 348 -14.67 -34.63 1.67
N GLY A 349 -15.83 -34.39 2.29
CA GLY A 349 -16.61 -35.48 2.89
C GLY A 349 -17.18 -36.36 1.78
N GLU A 350 -17.39 -37.63 2.07
CA GLU A 350 -18.16 -38.54 1.21
C GLU A 350 -19.66 -38.26 1.27
#